data_AF-U7H713-F1
#
_entry.id   AF-U7H713-F1
#
_cell.length_a   1.000
_cell.length_b   1.000
_cell.length_c   1.000
_cell.angle_alpha   90.00
_cell.angle_beta   90.00
_cell.angle_gamma   90.00
#
_symmetry.space_group_name_H-M   'P 1'
#
loop_
_entity.id
_entity.type
_entity.pdbx_description
1 polymer ?
#
loop_
_entity_poly.entity_id
_entity_poly.type
_entity_poly.pdbx_seq_one_letter_code
_entity_poly.pdbx_strand_id
1 'polypeptide(L)'
;MFLRLQQAFPNDHVLVQVAFSALITSDHYKLRNKFNRKVTDFVVLNREMKVIAIVELDDPSHIGKELEDQQRDQMLKEAGYFVQRYTQIPSVKQLQMDIR
;
A
#
# COMPACT_ATOMS: atom_id res chain seq x y z
N MET A 1 12.44 -0.47 4.50
CA MET A 1 11.26 -1.33 4.24
C MET A 1 11.49 -2.32 3.10
N PHE A 2 11.83 -1.87 1.88
CA PHE A 2 12.00 -2.75 0.71
C PHE A 2 12.74 -4.08 0.96
N LEU A 3 13.97 -4.02 1.48
CA LEU A 3 14.76 -5.23 1.79
C LEU A 3 14.09 -6.14 2.82
N ARG A 4 13.31 -5.59 3.76
CA ARG A 4 12.54 -6.38 4.75
C ARG A 4 11.39 -7.13 4.08
N LEU A 5 10.67 -6.49 3.17
CA LEU A 5 9.61 -7.13 2.39
C LEU A 5 10.17 -8.24 1.50
N GLN A 6 11.30 -8.00 0.81
CA GLN A 6 11.95 -9.05 0.02
C GLN A 6 12.44 -10.23 0.87
N GLN A 7 12.95 -9.97 2.07
CA GLN A 7 13.34 -11.03 3.01
C GLN A 7 12.13 -11.81 3.55
N ALA A 8 11.03 -11.12 3.82
CA ALA A 8 9.80 -11.74 4.32
C ALA A 8 9.09 -12.60 3.28
N PHE A 9 9.10 -12.14 2.02
CA PHE A 9 8.40 -12.77 0.90
C PHE A 9 9.34 -12.98 -0.29
N PRO A 10 10.34 -13.87 -0.19
CA PRO A 10 11.37 -14.05 -1.21
C PRO A 10 10.86 -14.59 -2.55
N ASN A 11 9.62 -15.09 -2.57
CA ASN A 11 8.97 -15.67 -3.73
C ASN A 11 7.94 -14.75 -4.38
N ASP A 12 7.70 -13.58 -3.78
CA ASP A 12 6.71 -12.59 -4.20
C ASP A 12 7.43 -11.36 -4.77
N HIS A 13 6.73 -10.56 -5.56
CA HIS A 13 7.27 -9.32 -6.12
C HIS A 13 6.95 -8.14 -5.21
N VAL A 14 7.94 -7.28 -4.99
CA VAL A 14 7.76 -6.02 -4.26
C VAL A 14 7.94 -4.87 -5.24
N LEU A 15 6.85 -4.16 -5.50
CA LEU A 15 6.87 -2.90 -6.25
C LEU A 15 6.99 -1.73 -5.28
N VAL A 16 7.69 -0.68 -5.70
CA VAL A 16 7.93 0.53 -4.90
C VAL A 16 7.28 1.70 -5.60
N GLN A 17 6.64 2.60 -4.85
CA GLN A 17 6.02 3.81 -5.36
C GLN A 17 5.03 3.53 -6.51
N VAL A 18 3.96 2.80 -6.20
CA VAL A 18 2.95 2.43 -7.19
C VAL A 18 1.83 3.47 -7.22
N ALA A 19 1.56 4.03 -8.40
CA ALA A 19 0.46 4.97 -8.57
C ALA A 19 -0.89 4.33 -8.26
N PHE A 20 -1.77 5.04 -7.57
CA PHE A 20 -3.14 4.56 -7.29
C PHE A 20 -3.91 4.27 -8.58
N SER A 21 -3.62 4.96 -9.68
CA SER A 21 -4.23 4.72 -10.99
C SER A 21 -3.87 3.35 -11.60
N ALA A 22 -2.82 2.68 -11.11
CA ALA A 22 -2.51 1.30 -11.49
C ALA A 22 -3.30 0.26 -10.69
N LEU A 23 -3.90 0.68 -9.56
CA LEU A 23 -4.61 -0.19 -8.61
C LEU A 23 -6.13 0.02 -8.70
N ILE A 24 -6.57 1.27 -8.87
CA ILE A 24 -7.98 1.65 -8.83
C ILE A 24 -8.40 2.16 -10.21
N THR A 25 -9.56 1.70 -10.67
CA THR A 25 -10.19 2.18 -11.90
C THR A 25 -11.57 2.76 -11.59
N SER A 26 -12.01 3.77 -12.36
CA SER A 26 -13.34 4.36 -12.22
C SER A 26 -13.75 5.09 -13.47
N ASP A 27 -14.94 4.86 -14.01
CA ASP A 27 -15.38 5.53 -15.24
C ASP A 27 -15.73 7.02 -15.05
N HIS A 28 -15.78 7.49 -13.81
CA HIS A 28 -16.06 8.88 -13.49
C HIS A 28 -14.78 9.71 -13.36
N TYR A 29 -14.57 10.65 -14.30
CA TYR A 29 -13.40 11.54 -14.31
C TYR A 29 -13.17 12.28 -12.99
N LYS A 30 -14.24 12.76 -12.34
CA LYS A 30 -14.16 13.42 -11.04
C LYS A 30 -13.60 12.52 -9.95
N LEU A 31 -13.90 11.22 -10.00
CA LEU A 31 -13.36 10.25 -9.04
C LEU A 31 -11.90 9.90 -9.36
N ARG A 32 -11.55 9.73 -10.65
CA ARG A 32 -10.15 9.52 -11.08
C ARG A 32 -9.22 10.63 -10.60
N ASN A 33 -9.65 11.90 -10.66
CA ASN A 33 -8.85 13.03 -10.19
C ASN A 33 -8.54 12.99 -8.69
N LYS A 34 -9.32 12.26 -7.88
CA LYS A 34 -9.03 12.12 -6.45
C LYS A 34 -7.83 11.22 -6.16
N PHE A 35 -7.42 10.38 -7.10
CA PHE A 35 -6.34 9.43 -6.92
C PHE A 35 -5.24 9.46 -7.98
N ASN A 36 -5.39 10.20 -9.08
CA ASN A 36 -4.39 10.26 -10.16
C ASN A 36 -3.01 10.81 -9.76
N ARG A 37 -2.91 11.53 -8.64
CA ARG A 37 -1.65 12.08 -8.09
C ARG A 37 -1.19 11.35 -6.83
N LYS A 38 -1.86 10.26 -6.45
CA LYS A 38 -1.55 9.47 -5.25
C LYS A 38 -0.71 8.25 -5.62
N VAL A 39 0.20 7.90 -4.73
CA VAL A 39 1.15 6.81 -4.88
C VAL A 39 1.24 6.07 -3.55
N THR A 40 1.27 4.74 -3.58
CA THR A 40 1.51 3.88 -2.41
C THR A 40 2.99 3.64 -2.22
N ASP A 41 3.47 3.42 -1.00
CA ASP A 41 4.90 3.15 -0.77
C ASP A 41 5.34 1.82 -1.37
N PHE A 42 4.58 0.74 -1.08
CA PHE A 42 4.87 -0.59 -1.59
C PHE A 42 3.61 -1.36 -1.96
N VAL A 43 3.74 -2.22 -2.97
CA VAL A 43 2.74 -3.23 -3.31
C VAL A 43 3.42 -4.58 -3.38
N VAL A 44 2.91 -5.54 -2.61
CA VAL A 44 3.37 -6.92 -2.66
C VAL A 44 2.44 -7.69 -3.61
N LEU A 45 3.03 -8.33 -4.61
CA LEU A 45 2.33 -9.19 -5.55
C LEU A 45 2.78 -10.64 -5.38
N ASN A 46 1.86 -11.58 -5.48
CA ASN A 46 2.24 -12.98 -5.59
C ASN A 46 2.84 -13.28 -6.99
N ARG A 47 3.27 -14.54 -7.20
CA ARG A 47 3.84 -15.01 -8.48
C ARG A 47 2.91 -14.87 -9.68
N GLU A 48 1.60 -14.82 -9.47
CA GLU A 48 0.60 -14.59 -10.52
C GLU A 48 0.30 -13.09 -10.73
N MET A 49 1.14 -12.20 -10.21
CA MET A 49 1.00 -10.75 -10.28
C MET A 49 -0.28 -10.21 -9.62
N LYS A 50 -0.88 -10.97 -8.69
CA LYS A 50 -2.03 -10.52 -7.91
C LYS A 50 -1.54 -9.75 -6.69
N VAL A 51 -2.16 -8.60 -6.44
CA VAL A 51 -1.91 -7.81 -5.22
C VAL A 51 -2.34 -8.61 -4.00
N ILE A 52 -1.41 -8.86 -3.08
CA ILE A 52 -1.69 -9.50 -1.78
C ILE A 52 -1.72 -8.49 -0.64
N ALA A 53 -0.92 -7.42 -0.74
CA ALA A 53 -0.91 -6.34 0.24
C ALA A 53 -0.43 -5.03 -0.38
N ILE A 54 -1.00 -3.93 0.09
CA ILE A 54 -0.44 -2.59 -0.06
C ILE A 54 0.18 -2.23 1.29
N VAL A 55 1.43 -1.77 1.28
CA VAL A 55 2.16 -1.43 2.50
C VAL A 55 2.52 0.05 2.46
N GLU A 56 2.06 0.80 3.46
CA GLU A 56 2.33 2.23 3.65
C GLU A 56 3.25 2.44 4.86
N LEU A 57 4.15 3.42 4.76
CA LEU A 57 4.97 3.88 5.86
C LEU A 57 4.44 5.23 6.35
N ASP A 58 4.20 5.31 7.66
CA ASP A 58 3.74 6.52 8.31
C ASP A 58 4.90 7.19 9.06
N ASP A 59 5.13 8.48 8.82
CA ASP A 59 6.07 9.24 9.65
C ASP A 59 5.33 9.74 10.92
N PRO A 60 5.90 9.59 12.12
CA PRO A 60 5.30 10.13 13.36
C PRO A 60 5.01 11.63 13.34
N SER A 61 5.58 12.38 12.38
CA SER A 61 5.39 13.82 12.22
C SER A 61 4.10 14.24 11.48
N HIS A 62 3.21 13.32 11.13
CA HIS A 62 1.95 13.58 10.39
C HIS A 62 0.83 14.30 11.17
N ILE A 63 1.18 15.23 12.08
CA ILE A 63 0.19 16.08 12.75
C ILE A 63 -0.51 16.95 11.68
N GLY A 64 -1.81 16.74 11.50
CA GLY A 64 -2.66 17.51 10.58
C GLY A 64 -2.93 16.90 9.20
N LYS A 65 -2.40 15.70 8.88
CA LYS A 65 -2.71 14.98 7.63
C LYS A 65 -3.57 13.73 7.78
N GLU A 66 -3.98 13.43 9.02
CA GLU A 66 -4.76 12.25 9.41
C GLU A 66 -5.99 12.02 8.52
N LEU A 67 -6.71 13.09 8.16
CA LEU A 67 -7.91 12.98 7.33
C LEU A 67 -7.58 12.60 5.88
N GLU A 68 -6.48 13.11 5.33
CA GLU A 68 -6.04 12.74 3.97
C GLU A 68 -5.60 11.28 3.93
N ASP A 69 -4.88 10.82 4.95
CA ASP A 69 -4.44 9.43 5.06
C ASP A 69 -5.60 8.47 5.29
N GLN A 70 -6.60 8.84 6.10
CA GLN A 70 -7.84 8.08 6.21
C GLN A 70 -8.57 7.96 4.88
N GLN A 71 -8.66 9.05 4.09
CA GLN A 71 -9.27 9.00 2.77
C GLN A 71 -8.50 8.12 1.78
N ARG A 72 -7.16 8.11 1.86
CA ARG A 72 -6.31 7.24 1.04
C ARG A 72 -6.56 5.77 1.35
N ASP A 73 -6.49 5.42 2.62
CA ASP A 73 -6.68 4.04 3.08
C ASP A 73 -8.10 3.56 2.75
N GLN A 74 -9.09 4.42 2.91
CA GLN A 74 -10.48 4.11 2.57
C GLN A 74 -10.65 3.82 1.07
N MET A 75 -10.03 4.60 0.17
CA MET A 75 -10.11 4.34 -1.28
C MET A 75 -9.56 2.96 -1.65
N LEU A 76 -8.42 2.57 -1.06
CA LEU A 76 -7.79 1.28 -1.33
C LEU A 76 -8.62 0.12 -0.76
N LYS A 77 -9.17 0.28 0.44
CA LYS A 77 -10.07 -0.70 1.07
C LYS A 77 -11.37 -0.88 0.26
N GLU A 78 -11.97 0.21 -0.22
CA GLU A 78 -13.15 0.17 -1.09
C GLU A 78 -12.86 -0.51 -2.43
N ALA A 79 -11.64 -0.40 -2.93
CA ALA A 79 -11.17 -1.14 -4.10
C ALA A 79 -10.86 -2.63 -3.82
N GLY A 80 -11.03 -3.09 -2.57
CA GLY A 80 -10.85 -4.49 -2.17
C GLY A 80 -9.42 -4.87 -1.80
N TYR A 81 -8.52 -3.89 -1.60
CA TYR A 81 -7.14 -4.18 -1.22
C TYR A 81 -6.96 -4.32 0.29
N PHE A 82 -6.12 -5.27 0.68
CA PHE A 82 -5.57 -5.34 2.02
C PHE A 82 -4.46 -4.28 2.16
N VAL A 83 -4.62 -3.37 3.12
CA VAL A 83 -3.68 -2.26 3.37
C VAL A 83 -3.08 -2.43 4.76
N GLN A 84 -1.76 -2.49 4.84
CA GLN A 84 -1.00 -2.60 6.08
C GLN A 84 -0.10 -1.37 6.25
N ARG A 85 -0.33 -0.61 7.32
CA ARG A 85 0.43 0.61 7.64
C ARG A 85 1.43 0.34 8.77
N TYR A 86 2.61 0.93 8.68
CA TYR A 86 3.64 0.84 9.71
C TYR A 86 4.21 2.22 10.05
N THR A 87 4.21 2.58 11.34
CA THR A 87 4.85 3.80 11.87
C THR A 87 6.37 3.63 12.09
N GLN A 88 6.85 2.40 12.05
CA GLN A 88 8.25 2.02 12.22
C GLN A 88 8.55 0.79 11.38
N ILE A 89 9.79 0.61 10.96
CA ILE A 89 10.16 -0.55 10.12
C ILE A 89 9.97 -1.85 10.92
N PRO A 90 9.06 -2.75 10.52
CA PRO A 90 8.79 -4.00 11.23
C PRO A 90 9.91 -5.02 11.03
N SER A 91 9.91 -6.05 11.89
CA SER A 91 10.75 -7.23 11.71
C SER A 91 10.21 -8.11 10.57
N VAL A 92 11.06 -8.98 10.03
CA VAL A 92 10.67 -9.95 8.99
C VAL A 92 9.52 -10.85 9.46
N LYS A 93 9.59 -11.32 10.71
CA LYS A 93 8.55 -12.18 11.29
C LYS A 93 7.21 -11.45 11.43
N GLN A 94 7.25 -10.18 11.81
CA GLN A 94 6.04 -9.36 11.93
C GLN A 94 5.38 -9.15 10.56
N LEU A 95 6.18 -8.83 9.53
CA LEU A 95 5.68 -8.71 8.17
C LEU A 95 4.96 -9.97 7.70
N GLN A 96 5.58 -11.14 7.95
CA GLN A 96 4.97 -12.43 7.65
C GLN A 96 3.62 -12.55 8.36
N MET A 97 3.58 -12.43 9.69
CA MET A 97 2.34 -12.57 10.47
C MET A 97 1.20 -11.62 10.04
N ASP A 98 1.52 -10.37 9.70
CA ASP A 98 0.49 -9.36 9.36
C ASP A 98 -0.10 -9.56 7.96
N ILE A 99 0.70 -10.04 7.01
CA ILE A 99 0.32 -10.15 5.59
C ILE A 99 -0.06 -11.59 5.21
N ARG A 100 0.55 -12.60 5.84
CA ARG A 100 0.40 -14.00 5.44
C ARG A 100 0.70 -15.06 6.53
#